data_AF-A0A1F2WGU0-F1
#
_entry.id   AF-A0A1F2WGU0-F1
#
_cell.length_a   1.000
_cell.length_b   1.000
_cell.length_c   1.000
_cell.angle_alpha   90.00
_cell.angle_beta   90.00
_cell.angle_gamma   90.00
#
_symmetry.space_group_name_H-M   'P 1'
#
loop_
_entity.id
_entity.type
_entity.pdbx_description
1 polymer ?
#
loop_
_entity_poly.entity_id
_entity_poly.type
_entity_poly.pdbx_seq_one_letter_code
_entity_poly.pdbx_strand_id
1 'polypeptide(L)'
;MENVEPVENAPRMRSKRIYRSFFTKKLERAFEDKELDIPQRLLNVMDVPFDQFSPEEKELYETEIKPLAFVFVEHLMEVYEIMGRPTSGWEEMLERVEPSPIKVLATLVIHEDRNLQAIPDDEYSGIEEELVPGSQEKFSVRAYSNDKDQQRERWWEKKIF
;
A
#
# COMPACT_ATOMS: atom_id res chain seq x y z
N MET A 1 -18.84 -56.59 -21.45
CA MET A 1 -19.18 -55.49 -20.51
C MET A 1 -17.93 -55.21 -19.73
N GLU A 2 -17.23 -54.16 -20.13
CA GLU A 2 -15.95 -53.74 -19.58
C GLU A 2 -16.24 -52.91 -18.31
N ASN A 3 -15.82 -53.42 -17.15
CA ASN A 3 -15.95 -52.70 -15.88
C ASN A 3 -14.85 -51.63 -15.85
N VAL A 4 -15.25 -50.37 -16.03
CA VAL A 4 -14.38 -49.21 -15.82
C VAL A 4 -14.41 -48.88 -14.34
N GLU A 5 -13.32 -49.16 -13.62
CA GLU A 5 -13.15 -48.72 -12.24
C GLU A 5 -13.08 -47.18 -12.17
N PRO A 6 -13.70 -46.53 -11.17
CA PRO A 6 -13.59 -45.09 -11.00
C PRO A 6 -12.23 -44.76 -10.36
N VAL A 7 -11.45 -43.93 -11.04
CA VAL A 7 -10.20 -43.37 -10.53
C VAL A 7 -10.53 -42.36 -9.42
N GLU A 8 -10.70 -42.82 -8.19
CA GLU A 8 -10.76 -41.97 -7.01
C GLU A 8 -9.37 -41.90 -6.35
N ASN A 9 -8.62 -40.83 -6.61
CA ASN A 9 -7.75 -40.19 -5.61
C ASN A 9 -7.10 -38.92 -6.17
N ALA A 10 -7.90 -37.87 -6.32
CA ALA A 10 -7.33 -36.52 -6.21
C ALA A 10 -7.01 -36.29 -4.72
N PRO A 11 -5.78 -35.96 -4.33
CA PRO A 11 -5.47 -35.65 -2.94
C PRO A 11 -6.31 -34.44 -2.54
N ARG A 12 -7.31 -34.66 -1.68
CA ARG A 12 -8.05 -33.58 -1.03
C ARG A 12 -7.04 -32.78 -0.23
N MET A 13 -6.56 -31.68 -0.80
CA MET A 13 -5.75 -30.70 -0.07
C MET A 13 -6.51 -30.37 1.21
N ARG A 14 -5.97 -30.80 2.35
CA ARG A 14 -6.52 -30.42 3.65
C ARG A 14 -6.57 -28.91 3.65
N SER A 15 -7.76 -28.33 3.75
CA SER A 15 -7.93 -26.89 3.90
C SER A 15 -7.21 -26.49 5.19
N LYS A 16 -5.97 -26.02 5.08
CA LYS A 16 -5.28 -25.38 6.21
C LYS A 16 -6.21 -24.25 6.65
N ARG A 17 -6.57 -24.20 7.94
CA ARG A 17 -7.32 -23.04 8.44
C ARG A 17 -6.43 -21.82 8.25
N ILE A 18 -6.81 -20.94 7.34
CA ILE A 18 -6.07 -19.71 7.06
C ILE A 18 -6.35 -18.76 8.22
N TYR A 19 -5.37 -18.58 9.10
CA TYR A 19 -5.42 -17.55 10.12
C TYR A 19 -5.10 -16.21 9.48
N ARG A 20 -6.04 -15.26 9.54
CA ARG A 20 -5.81 -13.89 9.04
C ARG A 20 -5.38 -12.97 10.17
N SER A 21 -4.26 -12.26 9.96
CA SER A 21 -3.81 -11.24 10.91
C SER A 21 -4.78 -10.06 10.97
N PHE A 22 -4.56 -9.20 11.97
CA PHE A 22 -5.24 -7.92 12.07
C PHE A 22 -5.11 -7.11 10.76
N PHE A 23 -3.90 -7.04 10.21
CA PHE A 23 -3.59 -6.26 9.03
C PHE A 23 -4.32 -6.77 7.78
N THR A 24 -4.30 -8.09 7.53
CA THR A 24 -5.01 -8.68 6.39
C THR A 24 -6.51 -8.47 6.49
N LYS A 25 -7.11 -8.61 7.69
CA LYS A 25 -8.54 -8.34 7.90
C LYS A 25 -8.90 -6.88 7.65
N LYS A 26 -8.02 -5.96 8.05
CA LYS A 26 -8.22 -4.53 7.81
C LYS A 26 -8.09 -4.18 6.34
N LEU A 27 -7.11 -4.78 5.66
CA LEU A 27 -6.91 -4.63 4.23
C LEU A 27 -8.13 -5.14 3.46
N GLU A 28 -8.57 -6.37 3.73
CA GLU A 28 -9.76 -6.95 3.11
C GLU A 28 -10.99 -6.04 3.27
N ARG A 29 -11.27 -5.58 4.50
CA ARG A 29 -12.37 -4.66 4.75
C ARG A 29 -12.22 -3.33 4.01
N ALA A 30 -11.01 -2.78 3.91
CA ALA A 30 -10.78 -1.53 3.19
C ALA A 30 -11.06 -1.67 1.69
N PHE A 31 -10.83 -2.84 1.10
CA PHE A 31 -11.19 -3.12 -0.29
C PHE A 31 -12.69 -3.38 -0.46
N GLU A 32 -13.32 -4.11 0.48
CA GLU A 32 -14.78 -4.30 0.50
C GLU A 32 -15.53 -2.96 0.58
N ASP A 33 -15.10 -2.05 1.45
CA ASP A 33 -15.70 -0.73 1.63
C ASP A 33 -15.58 0.15 0.36
N LYS A 34 -14.62 -0.15 -0.52
CA LYS A 34 -14.39 0.53 -1.81
C LYS A 34 -14.99 -0.22 -3.01
N GLU A 35 -15.75 -1.28 -2.77
CA GLU A 35 -16.31 -2.16 -3.80
C GLU A 35 -15.25 -2.76 -4.75
N LEU A 36 -14.02 -2.94 -4.25
CA LEU A 36 -12.92 -3.57 -4.98
C LEU A 36 -12.84 -5.05 -4.63
N ASP A 37 -12.99 -5.92 -5.63
CA ASP A 37 -12.87 -7.36 -5.43
C ASP A 37 -11.40 -7.78 -5.51
N ILE A 38 -10.80 -8.18 -4.37
CA ILE A 38 -9.49 -8.82 -4.37
C ILE A 38 -9.68 -10.33 -4.49
N PRO A 39 -9.02 -10.98 -5.46
CA PRO A 39 -8.98 -12.44 -5.51
C PRO A 39 -8.57 -13.03 -4.16
N GLN A 40 -9.44 -13.83 -3.56
CA GLN A 40 -9.23 -14.44 -2.23
C GLN A 40 -7.92 -15.24 -2.16
N ARG A 41 -7.46 -15.78 -3.30
CA ARG A 41 -6.14 -16.44 -3.42
C ARG A 41 -4.97 -15.53 -3.01
N LEU A 42 -5.02 -14.24 -3.32
CA LEU A 42 -3.99 -13.26 -2.96
C LEU A 42 -4.01 -12.99 -1.46
N LEU A 43 -5.20 -12.73 -0.91
CA LEU A 43 -5.38 -12.50 0.53
C LEU A 43 -4.93 -13.70 1.37
N ASN A 44 -5.10 -14.92 0.86
CA ASN A 44 -4.71 -16.13 1.58
C ASN A 44 -3.19 -16.31 1.71
N VAL A 45 -2.40 -15.71 0.81
CA VAL A 45 -0.93 -15.75 0.87
C VAL A 45 -0.36 -14.64 1.75
N MET A 46 -1.12 -13.56 2.02
CA MET A 46 -0.63 -12.39 2.76
C MET A 46 -0.06 -12.72 4.14
N ASP A 47 -0.68 -13.66 4.86
CA ASP A 47 -0.27 -14.09 6.19
C ASP A 47 0.63 -15.35 6.19
N VAL A 48 0.92 -15.92 5.03
CA VAL A 48 1.79 -17.11 4.96
C VAL A 48 3.25 -16.66 5.18
N PRO A 49 3.98 -17.27 6.12
CA PRO A 49 5.40 -17.01 6.30
C PRO A 49 6.20 -17.35 5.04
N PHE A 50 7.20 -16.53 4.69
CA PHE A 50 7.99 -16.73 3.48
C PHE A 50 8.74 -18.07 3.43
N ASP A 51 9.15 -18.59 4.59
CA ASP A 51 9.81 -19.89 4.73
C ASP A 51 8.85 -21.09 4.54
N GLN A 52 7.54 -20.84 4.55
CA GLN A 52 6.49 -21.83 4.37
C GLN A 52 5.83 -21.78 2.99
N PHE A 53 6.27 -20.89 2.11
CA PHE A 53 5.73 -20.75 0.75
C PHE A 53 5.88 -22.05 -0.05
N SER A 54 4.78 -22.50 -0.64
CA SER A 54 4.83 -23.43 -1.76
C SER A 54 5.46 -22.74 -2.99
N PRO A 55 5.94 -23.52 -3.98
CA PRO A 55 6.39 -22.95 -5.25
C PRO A 55 5.33 -22.09 -5.93
N GLU A 56 4.05 -22.52 -5.89
CA GLU A 56 2.95 -21.75 -6.48
C GLU A 56 2.66 -20.45 -5.69
N GLU A 57 2.70 -20.50 -4.37
CA GLU A 57 2.50 -19.31 -3.52
C GLU A 57 3.62 -18.29 -3.71
N LYS A 58 4.86 -18.76 -3.90
CA LYS A 58 6.01 -17.90 -4.20
C LYS A 58 5.87 -17.24 -5.57
N GLU A 59 5.47 -17.98 -6.59
CA GLU A 59 5.22 -17.43 -7.93
C GLU A 59 4.09 -16.40 -7.88
N LEU A 60 2.97 -16.70 -7.20
CA LEU A 60 1.87 -15.78 -7.00
C LEU A 60 2.31 -14.49 -6.28
N TYR A 61 3.16 -14.62 -5.25
CA TYR A 61 3.69 -13.46 -4.55
C TYR A 61 4.54 -12.58 -5.47
N GLU A 62 5.48 -13.16 -6.21
CA GLU A 62 6.40 -12.40 -7.07
C GLU A 62 5.70 -11.78 -8.30
N THR A 63 4.69 -12.44 -8.85
CA THR A 63 4.04 -12.03 -10.11
C THR A 63 2.77 -11.20 -9.91
N GLU A 64 2.04 -11.38 -8.80
CA GLU A 64 0.77 -10.69 -8.56
C GLU A 64 0.83 -9.78 -7.33
N ILE A 65 1.31 -10.25 -6.18
CA ILE A 65 1.28 -9.46 -4.93
C ILE A 65 2.32 -8.34 -4.95
N LYS A 66 3.57 -8.67 -5.27
CA LYS A 66 4.71 -7.75 -5.19
C LYS A 66 4.58 -6.55 -6.15
N PRO A 67 4.14 -6.70 -7.41
CA PRO A 67 3.86 -5.55 -8.28
C PRO A 67 2.73 -4.65 -7.76
N LEU A 68 1.78 -5.22 -7.02
CA LEU A 68 0.65 -4.50 -6.42
C LEU A 68 0.94 -4.01 -4.99
N ALA A 69 2.16 -4.18 -4.47
CA ALA A 69 2.51 -3.83 -3.10
C ALA A 69 2.16 -2.38 -2.77
N PHE A 70 2.42 -1.44 -3.70
CA PHE A 70 2.07 -0.02 -3.52
C PHE A 70 0.58 0.19 -3.26
N VAL A 71 -0.29 -0.47 -4.04
CA VAL A 71 -1.75 -0.35 -3.88
C VAL A 71 -2.19 -0.88 -2.52
N PHE A 72 -1.65 -2.02 -2.09
CA PHE A 72 -1.96 -2.56 -0.77
C PHE A 72 -1.46 -1.68 0.37
N VAL A 73 -0.25 -1.10 0.25
CA VAL A 73 0.30 -0.15 1.23
C VAL A 73 -0.57 1.09 1.30
N GLU A 74 -0.98 1.67 0.18
CA GLU A 74 -1.86 2.85 0.15
C GLU A 74 -3.17 2.60 0.92
N HIS A 75 -3.82 1.46 0.68
CA HIS A 75 -5.07 1.12 1.37
C HIS A 75 -4.84 0.83 2.85
N LEU A 76 -3.70 0.24 3.21
CA LEU A 76 -3.35 -0.01 4.60
C LEU A 76 -2.92 1.28 5.33
N MET A 77 -2.32 2.24 4.63
CA MET A 77 -2.03 3.58 5.12
C MET A 77 -3.32 4.34 5.44
N GLU A 78 -4.31 4.31 4.56
CA GLU A 78 -5.62 4.91 4.87
C GLU A 78 -6.24 4.34 6.15
N VAL A 79 -6.18 3.01 6.34
CA VAL A 79 -6.62 2.37 7.58
C VAL A 79 -5.83 2.90 8.77
N TYR A 80 -4.51 2.97 8.65
CA TYR A 80 -3.63 3.46 9.71
C TYR A 80 -3.96 4.91 10.09
N GLU A 81 -4.22 5.78 9.11
CA GLU A 81 -4.63 7.17 9.29
C GLU A 81 -6.00 7.30 9.96
N ILE A 82 -7.01 6.55 9.49
CA ILE A 82 -8.36 6.53 10.08
C ILE A 82 -8.31 6.10 11.55
N MET A 83 -7.37 5.21 11.90
CA MET A 83 -7.16 4.76 13.28
C MET A 83 -6.35 5.75 14.14
N GLY A 84 -5.95 6.90 13.59
CA GLY A 84 -5.20 7.93 14.31
C GLY A 84 -3.69 7.68 14.38
N ARG A 85 -3.12 7.01 13.37
CA ARG A 85 -1.68 6.70 13.25
C ARG A 85 -1.11 6.02 14.52
N PRO A 86 -1.67 4.89 14.97
CA PRO A 86 -1.25 4.24 16.22
C PRO A 86 0.08 3.46 16.05
N THR A 87 1.20 4.18 15.89
CA THR A 87 2.52 3.60 15.56
C THR A 87 2.93 2.50 16.52
N SER A 88 2.96 2.78 17.83
CA SER A 88 3.41 1.81 18.84
C SER A 88 2.56 0.54 18.85
N GLY A 89 1.23 0.69 18.75
CA GLY A 89 0.33 -0.47 18.71
C GLY A 89 0.53 -1.33 17.47
N TRP A 90 0.81 -0.74 16.31
CA TRP A 90 1.10 -1.50 15.10
C TRP A 90 2.47 -2.16 15.14
N GLU A 91 3.49 -1.50 15.69
CA GLU A 91 4.82 -2.09 15.90
C GLU A 91 4.75 -3.32 16.81
N GLU A 92 4.07 -3.21 17.97
CA GLU A 92 3.86 -4.33 18.89
C GLU A 92 3.12 -5.51 18.24
N MET A 93 2.15 -5.23 17.36
CA MET A 93 1.46 -6.26 16.61
C MET A 93 2.39 -6.91 15.57
N LEU A 94 3.20 -6.12 14.86
CA LEU A 94 4.13 -6.62 13.84
C LEU A 94 5.23 -7.51 14.42
N GLU A 95 5.66 -7.27 15.65
CA GLU A 95 6.61 -8.15 16.36
C GLU A 95 6.08 -9.59 16.45
N ARG A 96 4.77 -9.77 16.56
CA ARG A 96 4.11 -11.09 16.69
C ARG A 96 3.79 -11.75 15.35
N VAL A 97 3.86 -11.00 14.25
CA VAL A 97 3.63 -11.53 12.90
C VAL A 97 4.95 -12.13 12.40
N GLU A 98 4.90 -13.34 11.86
CA GLU A 98 6.07 -13.96 11.22
C GLU A 98 6.46 -13.22 9.92
N PRO A 99 7.71 -13.31 9.45
CA PRO A 99 8.12 -12.71 8.17
C PRO A 99 7.24 -13.21 7.01
N SER A 100 6.34 -12.35 6.53
CA SER A 100 5.28 -12.64 5.56
C SER A 100 4.98 -11.39 4.71
N PRO A 101 4.28 -11.50 3.57
CA PRO A 101 3.92 -10.34 2.74
C PRO A 101 3.23 -9.23 3.53
N ILE A 102 2.25 -9.56 4.37
CA ILE A 102 1.52 -8.56 5.14
C ILE A 102 2.41 -7.81 6.12
N LYS A 103 3.39 -8.50 6.73
CA LYS A 103 4.37 -7.86 7.62
C LYS A 103 5.20 -6.84 6.85
N VAL A 104 5.62 -7.15 5.62
CA VAL A 104 6.35 -6.20 4.76
C VAL A 104 5.48 -4.98 4.48
N LEU A 105 4.24 -5.18 4.03
CA LEU A 105 3.33 -4.07 3.68
C LEU A 105 3.04 -3.18 4.88
N ALA A 106 2.70 -3.75 6.04
CA ALA A 106 2.42 -3.00 7.26
C ALA A 106 3.66 -2.28 7.81
N THR A 107 4.85 -2.85 7.66
CA THR A 107 6.11 -2.19 8.02
C THR A 107 6.38 -0.99 7.11
N LEU A 108 6.09 -1.11 5.81
CA LEU A 108 6.23 -0.01 4.85
C LEU A 108 5.30 1.15 5.21
N VAL A 109 4.07 0.90 5.63
CA VAL A 109 3.13 1.94 6.12
C VAL A 109 3.76 2.77 7.24
N ILE A 110 4.32 2.11 8.27
CA ILE A 110 4.95 2.81 9.40
C ILE A 110 6.18 3.61 8.94
N HIS A 111 6.98 3.04 8.04
CA HIS A 111 8.15 3.71 7.51
C HIS A 111 7.79 4.94 6.66
N GLU A 112 6.75 4.86 5.84
CA GLU A 112 6.26 5.96 5.03
C GLU A 112 5.70 7.09 5.91
N ASP A 113 4.93 6.78 6.96
CA ASP A 113 4.44 7.77 7.92
C ASP A 113 5.60 8.52 8.60
N ARG A 114 6.64 7.80 9.01
CA ARG A 114 7.86 8.40 9.58
C ARG A 114 8.56 9.33 8.60
N ASN A 115 8.66 8.93 7.34
CA ASN A 115 9.29 9.77 6.31
C ASN A 115 8.48 11.04 6.06
N LEU A 116 7.14 10.94 6.01
CA LEU A 116 6.26 12.10 5.86
C LEU A 116 6.40 13.07 7.04
N GLN A 117 6.49 12.56 8.26
CA GLN A 117 6.70 13.39 9.46
C GLN A 117 8.13 13.97 9.57
N ALA A 118 9.11 13.39 8.89
CA ALA A 118 10.48 13.85 8.90
C ALA A 118 10.74 15.01 7.91
N ILE A 119 9.81 15.29 6.99
CA ILE A 119 9.88 16.45 6.10
C ILE A 119 9.54 17.69 6.94
N PRO A 120 10.50 18.61 7.16
CA PRO A 120 10.23 19.83 7.93
C PRO A 120 9.22 20.70 7.17
N ASP A 121 8.24 21.26 7.88
CA ASP A 121 7.28 22.23 7.33
C ASP A 121 7.94 23.53 6.81
N ASP A 122 9.25 23.73 7.07
CA ASP A 122 9.98 24.98 6.87
C ASP A 122 10.64 25.16 5.47
N GLU A 123 10.57 24.21 4.54
CA GLU A 123 11.24 24.37 3.23
C GLU A 123 10.51 25.31 2.24
N TYR A 124 9.40 25.94 2.64
CA TYR A 124 8.66 26.92 1.83
C TYR A 124 8.58 28.34 2.45
N SER A 125 9.44 28.68 3.42
CA SER A 125 9.48 30.01 4.06
C SER A 125 10.68 30.88 3.64
N GLY A 126 11.45 30.49 2.62
CA GLY A 126 12.76 31.07 2.30
C GLY A 126 12.95 31.66 0.89
N ILE A 127 11.91 32.15 0.22
CA ILE A 127 12.07 33.00 -0.98
C ILE A 127 11.55 34.41 -0.65
N GLU A 128 12.14 35.04 0.36
CA GLU A 128 12.22 36.51 0.41
C GLU A 128 13.43 36.90 -0.45
N GLU A 129 13.22 37.05 -1.75
CA GLU A 129 14.21 37.66 -2.63
C GLU A 129 14.19 39.18 -2.34
N GLU A 130 15.19 39.67 -1.61
CA GLU A 130 15.50 41.09 -1.47
C GLU A 130 15.66 41.71 -2.87
N LEU A 131 14.60 42.36 -3.35
CA LEU A 131 14.59 43.08 -4.62
C LEU A 131 15.43 44.36 -4.50
N VAL A 132 16.68 44.29 -4.96
CA VAL A 132 17.48 45.44 -5.40
C VAL A 132 16.73 46.13 -6.56
N PRO A 133 16.46 47.45 -6.52
CA PRO A 133 15.68 48.09 -7.57
C PRO A 133 16.58 48.44 -8.75
N GLY A 134 16.39 47.77 -9.89
CA GLY A 134 16.87 48.29 -11.17
C GLY A 134 17.27 47.26 -12.21
N SER A 135 16.31 46.51 -12.76
CA SER A 135 16.40 46.05 -14.14
C SER A 135 14.99 45.76 -14.64
N GLN A 136 14.54 46.57 -15.60
CA GLN A 136 13.27 46.36 -16.28
C GLN A 136 13.47 45.36 -17.42
N GLU A 137 12.84 44.20 -17.34
CA GLU A 137 12.41 43.48 -18.55
C GLU A 137 10.95 43.04 -18.41
N LYS A 138 10.16 43.45 -19.42
CA LYS A 138 8.71 43.37 -19.44
C LYS A 138 8.29 41.97 -19.88
N PHE A 139 7.42 41.31 -19.13
CA PHE A 139 6.53 40.30 -19.70
C PHE A 139 5.08 40.53 -19.26
N SER A 140 4.20 40.42 -20.24
CA SER A 140 2.78 40.73 -20.24
C SER A 140 1.98 39.95 -19.20
N VAL A 141 1.26 40.68 -18.34
CA VAL A 141 0.28 40.11 -17.40
C VAL A 141 -1.02 39.78 -18.16
N ARG A 142 -1.45 38.52 -18.13
CA ARG A 142 -2.89 38.18 -18.25
C ARG A 142 -3.44 37.99 -16.83
N ALA A 143 -4.47 38.74 -16.52
CA ALA A 143 -5.07 38.83 -15.20
C ALA A 143 -5.77 37.53 -14.77
N TYR A 144 -5.65 37.21 -13.49
CA TYR A 144 -6.41 36.17 -12.80
C TYR A 144 -7.91 36.53 -12.77
N SER A 145 -8.77 35.59 -13.14
CA SER A 145 -10.07 35.46 -12.49
C SER A 145 -10.01 34.24 -11.58
N ASN A 146 -10.31 34.48 -10.30
CA ASN A 146 -10.52 33.45 -9.29
C ASN A 146 -11.43 32.34 -9.83
N ASP A 147 -10.99 31.09 -9.68
CA ASP A 147 -11.85 30.09 -9.07
C ASP A 147 -10.98 29.23 -8.15
N LYS A 148 -11.34 29.29 -6.86
CA LYS A 148 -10.91 28.35 -5.84
C LYS A 148 -11.45 26.99 -6.28
N ASP A 149 -10.60 26.08 -6.74
CA ASP A 149 -10.77 24.61 -6.78
C ASP A 149 -9.99 24.00 -7.96
N GLN A 150 -8.69 23.75 -7.78
CA GLN A 150 -7.74 22.96 -8.60
C GLN A 150 -6.35 23.55 -8.33
N GLN A 151 -5.29 22.87 -7.89
CA GLN A 151 -4.91 21.47 -7.82
C GLN A 151 -4.11 21.30 -6.53
N ARG A 152 -4.45 20.32 -5.69
CA ARG A 152 -3.40 19.68 -4.87
C ARG A 152 -2.54 18.92 -5.87
N GLU A 153 -1.43 19.52 -6.28
CA GLU A 153 -0.44 18.83 -7.11
C GLU A 153 -0.08 17.51 -6.44
N ARG A 154 -0.43 16.43 -7.13
CA ARG A 154 -0.21 15.06 -6.69
C ARG A 154 1.28 14.77 -6.88
N TRP A 155 1.96 14.40 -5.80
CA TRP A 155 3.43 14.23 -5.73
C TRP A 155 4.04 13.22 -6.73
N TRP A 156 3.22 12.50 -7.51
CA TRP A 156 3.64 11.49 -8.50
C TRP A 156 3.75 11.96 -9.96
N GLU A 157 3.49 13.23 -10.29
CA GLU A 157 3.76 13.75 -11.65
C GLU A 157 5.27 13.89 -11.96
N LYS A 158 6.16 13.68 -10.99
CA LYS A 158 7.59 13.98 -11.15
C LYS A 158 8.50 12.83 -11.56
N LYS A 159 8.03 11.60 -11.76
CA LYS A 159 8.87 10.52 -12.34
C LYS A 159 8.07 9.52 -13.17
N ILE A 160 7.91 9.82 -14.45
CA ILE A 160 7.85 8.79 -15.50
C ILE A 160 9.11 8.99 -16.36
N PHE A 161 9.97 7.96 -16.31
CA PHE A 161 11.22 7.69 -17.06
C PHE A 161 11.93 8.83 -17.78
#